data_AF-A0A2V8TEJ2-F1
#
_entry.id   AF-A0A2V8TEJ2-F1
#
_cell.length_a   1.000
_cell.length_b   1.000
_cell.length_c   1.000
_cell.angle_alpha   90.00
_cell.angle_beta   90.00
_cell.angle_gamma   90.00
#
_symmetry.space_group_name_H-M   'P 1'
#
loop_
_entity.id
_entity.type
_entity.pdbx_description
1 polymer ?
#
loop_
_entity_poly.entity_id
_entity_poly.type
_entity_poly.pdbx_seq_one_letter_code
_entity_poly.pdbx_strand_id
1 'polypeptide(L)'
;PINSESVAAIVGLKELASAGSGLLAVLIYLGWREADRFSVPPARWLPAGGVFLALLAGLLYKETPSACLPIGIAAEFAHHRAPAPRGIRAALLRLLPCWPFAAAIAASLGLRVIVTGGVFRPSAITSVDNPLVLLPTSWRPVAALSLLARYIKLYFWPACLASDYSEGSFPLPFSILDPVVLVSLCLALGLALAFFWSFARGERTIAFGLASFAAAYCLTSNLFILIGTMMAERLFFLPCWGLTVALAGSTALAVRRMAGLLPVRGRRASAAIPLTILLGLGARTWARIGDWKDDGMLIRAEARCLIREGRAHAARLCRKPRADPHGPGRPVAALQENRTPGGCVGRRLPRDRERREPRRRRGSPCHPR
;
A
#
# COMPACT_ATOMS: atom_id res chain seq x y z
N PRO A 1 -2.59 -2.40 11.94
CA PRO A 1 -3.72 -1.46 11.73
C PRO A 1 -4.09 -1.23 10.26
N ILE A 2 -3.11 -1.06 9.35
CA ILE A 2 -3.41 -0.80 7.93
C ILE A 2 -4.26 -1.90 7.28
N ASN A 3 -4.09 -3.17 7.68
CA ASN A 3 -4.88 -4.29 7.13
C ASN A 3 -6.18 -4.57 7.92
N SER A 4 -6.71 -3.60 8.68
CA SER A 4 -7.94 -3.82 9.46
C SER A 4 -9.15 -4.10 8.58
N GLU A 5 -9.20 -3.52 7.38
CA GLU A 5 -10.25 -3.80 6.38
C GLU A 5 -10.32 -5.28 6.04
N SER A 6 -9.17 -5.93 5.85
CA SER A 6 -9.08 -7.35 5.49
C SER A 6 -9.74 -8.29 6.50
N VAL A 7 -9.92 -7.84 7.76
CA VAL A 7 -10.49 -8.63 8.85
C VAL A 7 -11.90 -8.16 9.22
N ALA A 8 -12.12 -6.84 9.22
CA ALA A 8 -13.39 -6.25 9.66
C ALA A 8 -14.45 -6.18 8.55
N ALA A 9 -14.05 -6.14 7.28
CA ALA A 9 -14.96 -6.07 6.15
C ALA A 9 -15.16 -7.47 5.52
N ILE A 10 -16.42 -7.82 5.20
CA ILE A 10 -16.74 -9.05 4.47
C ILE A 10 -16.01 -9.11 3.11
N VAL A 11 -15.88 -7.96 2.44
CA VAL A 11 -15.14 -7.82 1.17
C VAL A 11 -13.64 -8.13 1.34
N GLY A 12 -13.10 -7.99 2.56
CA GLY A 12 -11.72 -8.31 2.89
C GLY A 12 -11.40 -9.81 2.96
N LEU A 13 -12.40 -10.67 3.11
CA LEU A 13 -12.20 -12.12 3.28
C LEU A 13 -11.51 -12.76 2.06
N LYS A 14 -11.84 -12.30 0.83
CA LYS A 14 -11.19 -12.79 -0.39
C LYS A 14 -9.70 -12.43 -0.44
N GLU A 15 -9.33 -11.24 0.04
CA GLU A 15 -7.94 -10.78 0.10
C GLU A 15 -7.17 -11.57 1.15
N LEU A 16 -7.79 -11.82 2.31
CA LEU A 16 -7.21 -12.62 3.37
C LEU A 16 -7.01 -14.08 2.95
N ALA A 17 -8.02 -14.70 2.31
CA ALA A 17 -7.92 -16.05 1.78
C ALA A 17 -6.85 -16.15 0.70
N SER A 18 -6.84 -15.19 -0.24
CA SER A 18 -5.83 -15.12 -1.30
C SER A 18 -4.41 -15.00 -0.75
N ALA A 19 -4.17 -14.05 0.15
CA ALA A 19 -2.88 -13.86 0.78
C ALA A 19 -2.48 -15.05 1.68
N GLY A 20 -3.41 -15.60 2.45
CA GLY A 20 -3.18 -16.75 3.32
C GLY A 20 -2.77 -18.00 2.54
N SER A 21 -3.48 -18.30 1.45
CA SER A 21 -3.16 -19.41 0.54
C SER A 21 -1.82 -19.19 -0.19
N GLY A 22 -1.53 -17.95 -0.63
CA GLY A 22 -0.23 -17.61 -1.21
C GLY A 22 0.93 -17.75 -0.21
N LEU A 23 0.76 -17.28 1.02
CA LEU A 23 1.75 -17.45 2.08
C LEU A 23 1.93 -18.91 2.48
N LEU A 24 0.86 -19.70 2.52
CA LEU A 24 0.94 -21.14 2.73
C LEU A 24 1.77 -21.81 1.63
N ALA A 25 1.58 -21.44 0.36
CA ALA A 25 2.41 -21.94 -0.74
C ALA A 25 3.90 -21.59 -0.54
N VAL A 26 4.20 -20.37 -0.12
CA VAL A 26 5.58 -19.94 0.21
C VAL A 26 6.13 -20.73 1.40
N LEU A 27 5.34 -20.97 2.45
CA LEU A 27 5.77 -21.73 3.63
C LEU A 27 6.07 -23.21 3.29
N ILE A 28 5.20 -23.87 2.53
CA ILE A 28 5.42 -25.24 2.04
C ILE A 28 6.70 -25.28 1.20
N TYR A 29 6.89 -24.30 0.31
CA TYR A 29 8.08 -24.18 -0.51
C TYR A 29 9.35 -24.00 0.32
N LEU A 30 9.36 -23.05 1.26
CA LEU A 30 10.51 -22.82 2.13
C LEU A 30 10.83 -24.06 2.97
N GLY A 31 9.84 -24.73 3.55
CA GLY A 31 10.04 -25.98 4.30
C GLY A 31 10.62 -27.10 3.43
N TRP A 32 10.14 -27.23 2.19
CA TRP A 32 10.71 -28.17 1.22
C TRP A 32 12.18 -27.84 0.90
N ARG A 33 12.50 -26.57 0.61
CA ARG A 33 13.86 -26.14 0.24
C ARG A 33 14.83 -26.22 1.41
N GLU A 34 14.38 -25.94 2.63
CA GLU A 34 15.18 -26.13 3.83
C GLU A 34 15.52 -27.60 4.08
N ALA A 35 14.55 -28.52 3.91
CA ALA A 35 14.78 -29.95 4.04
C ALA A 35 15.82 -30.47 3.02
N ASP A 36 15.84 -29.88 1.83
CA ASP A 36 16.80 -30.22 0.76
C ASP A 36 18.10 -29.39 0.81
N ARG A 37 18.27 -28.55 1.85
CA ARG A 37 19.41 -27.64 2.02
C ARG A 37 19.66 -26.78 0.77
N PHE A 38 18.59 -26.42 0.05
CA PHE A 38 18.66 -25.68 -1.22
C PHE A 38 19.52 -26.36 -2.29
N SER A 39 19.71 -27.68 -2.20
CA SER A 39 20.33 -28.49 -3.26
C SER A 39 19.34 -28.69 -4.40
N VAL A 40 19.81 -29.08 -5.58
CA VAL A 40 18.91 -29.48 -6.69
C VAL A 40 18.38 -30.87 -6.33
N PRO A 41 17.13 -31.02 -5.87
CA PRO A 41 16.65 -32.30 -5.40
C PRO A 41 16.18 -33.16 -6.60
N PRO A 42 16.09 -34.50 -6.44
CA PRO A 42 15.21 -35.28 -7.30
C PRO A 42 13.76 -34.76 -7.19
N ALA A 43 12.93 -35.05 -8.19
CA ALA A 43 11.57 -34.54 -8.27
C ALA A 43 10.73 -34.96 -7.03
N ARG A 44 10.50 -34.01 -6.11
CA ARG A 44 9.62 -34.19 -4.95
C ARG A 44 8.22 -33.70 -5.29
N TRP A 45 7.41 -34.62 -5.80
CA TRP A 45 6.05 -34.34 -6.27
C TRP A 45 5.10 -33.90 -5.16
N LEU A 46 5.21 -34.45 -3.95
CA LEU A 46 4.31 -34.12 -2.84
C LEU A 46 4.38 -32.65 -2.39
N PRO A 47 5.55 -32.08 -1.99
CA PRO A 47 5.63 -30.67 -1.66
C PRO A 47 5.36 -29.77 -2.87
N ALA A 48 5.79 -30.17 -4.07
CA ALA A 48 5.48 -29.43 -5.30
C ALA A 48 3.96 -29.33 -5.55
N GLY A 49 3.23 -30.42 -5.38
CA GLY A 49 1.77 -30.45 -5.43
C GLY A 49 1.13 -29.58 -4.35
N GLY A 50 1.67 -29.59 -3.13
CA GLY A 50 1.24 -28.70 -2.05
C GLY A 50 1.39 -27.21 -2.39
N VAL A 51 2.55 -26.81 -2.94
CA VAL A 51 2.79 -25.43 -3.41
C VAL A 51 1.83 -25.06 -4.53
N PHE A 52 1.67 -25.94 -5.54
CA PHE A 52 0.77 -25.74 -6.66
C PHE A 52 -0.68 -25.53 -6.21
N LEU A 53 -1.21 -26.44 -5.40
CA LEU A 53 -2.60 -26.40 -4.94
C LEU A 53 -2.87 -25.20 -4.03
N ALA A 54 -1.96 -24.91 -3.10
CA ALA A 54 -2.09 -23.75 -2.21
C ALA A 54 -2.06 -22.45 -3.02
N LEU A 55 -1.15 -22.30 -3.98
CA LEU A 55 -1.10 -21.09 -4.79
C LEU A 55 -2.30 -20.97 -5.72
N LEU A 56 -2.70 -22.07 -6.37
CA LEU A 56 -3.88 -22.08 -7.24
C LEU A 56 -5.13 -21.66 -6.47
N ALA A 57 -5.33 -22.19 -5.26
CA ALA A 57 -6.43 -21.77 -4.40
C ALA A 57 -6.41 -20.25 -4.14
N GLY A 58 -5.24 -19.68 -3.84
CA GLY A 58 -5.10 -18.23 -3.67
C GLY A 58 -5.39 -17.42 -4.93
N LEU A 59 -4.95 -17.92 -6.09
CA LEU A 59 -5.14 -17.30 -7.40
C LEU A 59 -6.59 -17.32 -7.88
N LEU A 60 -7.38 -18.30 -7.44
CA LEU A 60 -8.82 -18.35 -7.71
C LEU A 60 -9.60 -17.27 -6.94
N TYR A 61 -9.08 -16.80 -5.80
CA TYR A 61 -9.66 -15.66 -5.09
C TYR A 61 -9.27 -14.32 -5.74
N LYS A 62 -7.97 -14.16 -6.07
CA LYS A 62 -7.35 -12.89 -6.51
C LYS A 62 -6.01 -13.14 -7.19
N GLU A 63 -5.59 -12.22 -8.04
CA GLU A 63 -4.32 -12.27 -8.79
C GLU A 63 -3.07 -11.94 -7.97
N THR A 64 -3.25 -11.32 -6.79
CA THR A 64 -2.15 -10.83 -5.93
C THR A 64 -1.13 -11.89 -5.49
N PRO A 65 -1.50 -13.18 -5.27
CA PRO A 65 -0.54 -14.23 -4.94
C PRO A 65 0.40 -14.58 -6.08
N SER A 66 0.20 -14.09 -7.31
CA SER A 66 1.18 -14.30 -8.39
C SER A 66 2.57 -13.75 -8.03
N ALA A 67 2.65 -12.80 -7.09
CA ALA A 67 3.90 -12.34 -6.48
C ALA A 67 4.67 -13.46 -5.72
N CYS A 68 4.04 -14.58 -5.36
CA CYS A 68 4.70 -15.70 -4.72
C CYS A 68 5.76 -16.36 -5.61
N LEU A 69 5.64 -16.27 -6.95
CA LEU A 69 6.68 -16.76 -7.87
C LEU A 69 8.00 -15.97 -7.70
N PRO A 70 8.03 -14.63 -7.85
CA PRO A 70 9.25 -13.87 -7.58
C PRO A 70 9.71 -13.96 -6.12
N ILE A 71 8.81 -14.16 -5.15
CA ILE A 71 9.19 -14.44 -3.75
C ILE A 71 9.92 -15.79 -3.64
N GLY A 72 9.44 -16.85 -4.30
CA GLY A 72 10.10 -18.16 -4.36
C GLY A 72 11.48 -18.07 -5.00
N ILE A 73 11.61 -17.33 -6.12
CA ILE A 73 12.89 -17.04 -6.75
C ILE A 73 13.82 -16.29 -5.79
N ALA A 74 13.31 -15.28 -5.09
CA ALA A 74 14.10 -14.55 -4.10
C ALA A 74 14.57 -15.46 -2.95
N ALA A 75 13.76 -16.44 -2.53
CA ALA A 75 14.14 -17.40 -1.49
C ALA A 75 15.39 -18.22 -1.87
N GLU A 76 15.55 -18.61 -3.14
CA GLU A 76 16.70 -19.41 -3.60
C GLU A 76 18.06 -18.71 -3.43
N PHE A 77 18.07 -17.38 -3.30
CA PHE A 77 19.30 -16.57 -3.19
C PHE A 77 19.39 -15.76 -1.90
N ALA A 78 18.26 -15.30 -1.37
CA ALA A 78 18.21 -14.41 -0.22
C ALA A 78 17.79 -15.13 1.07
N HIS A 79 17.38 -16.40 1.03
CA HIS A 79 17.03 -17.13 2.25
C HIS A 79 18.26 -17.38 3.15
N HIS A 80 18.11 -17.27 4.47
CA HIS A 80 19.21 -17.34 5.43
C HIS A 80 19.95 -18.69 5.47
N ARG A 81 19.28 -19.77 5.06
CA ARG A 81 19.86 -21.12 4.95
C ARG A 81 20.34 -21.46 3.53
N ALA A 82 20.14 -20.57 2.55
CA ALA A 82 20.53 -20.83 1.17
C ALA A 82 22.05 -20.62 1.01
N PRO A 83 22.81 -21.63 0.58
CA PRO A 83 24.24 -21.48 0.33
C PRO A 83 24.47 -20.65 -0.93
N ALA A 84 25.60 -19.93 -1.06
CA ALA A 84 25.91 -19.23 -2.30
C ALA A 84 26.03 -20.23 -3.49
N PRO A 85 25.47 -19.95 -4.67
CA PRO A 85 25.58 -20.84 -5.82
C PRO A 85 27.02 -20.87 -6.34
N ARG A 86 27.51 -22.07 -6.67
CA ARG A 86 28.86 -22.29 -7.23
C ARG A 86 28.86 -22.10 -8.76
N GLY A 87 28.54 -20.88 -9.21
CA GLY A 87 28.50 -20.49 -10.62
C GLY A 87 27.09 -20.43 -11.24
N ILE A 88 27.03 -19.95 -12.49
CA ILE A 88 25.78 -19.63 -13.20
C ILE A 88 24.90 -20.86 -13.42
N ARG A 89 25.49 -22.01 -13.81
CA ARG A 89 24.73 -23.26 -14.01
C ARG A 89 24.03 -23.70 -12.73
N ALA A 90 24.73 -23.66 -11.59
CA ALA A 90 24.14 -24.00 -10.29
C ALA A 90 23.04 -23.00 -9.89
N ALA A 91 23.20 -21.71 -10.19
CA ALA A 91 22.17 -20.70 -9.96
C ALA A 91 20.90 -20.95 -10.81
N LEU A 92 21.05 -21.31 -12.09
CA LEU A 92 19.93 -21.61 -12.97
C LEU A 92 19.19 -22.89 -12.55
N LEU A 93 19.92 -23.95 -12.20
CA LEU A 93 19.31 -25.20 -11.74
C LEU A 93 18.53 -25.04 -10.43
N ARG A 94 18.87 -24.06 -9.59
CA ARG A 94 18.10 -23.72 -8.39
C ARG A 94 16.76 -23.06 -8.66
N LEU A 95 16.54 -22.57 -9.89
CA LEU A 95 15.23 -22.05 -10.27
C LEU A 95 14.24 -23.17 -10.61
N LEU A 96 14.72 -24.39 -10.92
CA LEU A 96 13.86 -25.51 -11.29
C LEU A 96 12.76 -25.79 -10.26
N PRO A 97 13.02 -25.84 -8.94
CA PRO A 97 11.98 -26.05 -7.92
C PRO A 97 10.90 -24.97 -7.86
N CYS A 98 11.07 -23.80 -8.52
CA CYS A 98 10.03 -22.77 -8.61
C CYS A 98 8.91 -23.10 -9.61
N TRP A 99 9.06 -24.18 -10.40
CA TRP A 99 8.07 -24.59 -11.40
C TRP A 99 6.63 -24.72 -10.89
N PRO A 100 6.34 -25.15 -9.64
CA PRO A 100 4.95 -25.28 -9.18
C PRO A 100 4.25 -23.92 -9.07
N PHE A 101 4.99 -22.85 -8.76
CA PHE A 101 4.43 -21.50 -8.75
C PHE A 101 4.04 -21.07 -10.17
N ALA A 102 4.95 -21.27 -11.14
CA ALA A 102 4.69 -20.94 -12.53
C ALA A 102 3.53 -21.78 -13.10
N ALA A 103 3.45 -23.07 -12.75
CA ALA A 103 2.38 -23.97 -13.14
C ALA A 103 1.03 -23.53 -12.57
N ALA A 104 0.96 -23.12 -11.30
CA ALA A 104 -0.28 -22.64 -10.69
C ALA A 104 -0.76 -21.32 -11.32
N ILE A 105 0.17 -20.40 -11.62
CA ILE A 105 -0.14 -19.17 -12.36
C ILE A 105 -0.69 -19.51 -13.74
N ALA A 106 0.01 -20.36 -14.52
CA ALA A 106 -0.44 -20.78 -15.84
C ALA A 106 -1.81 -21.48 -15.81
N ALA A 107 -2.05 -22.36 -14.83
CA ALA A 107 -3.32 -23.03 -14.63
C ALA A 107 -4.45 -22.03 -14.33
N SER A 108 -4.21 -21.04 -13.46
CA SER A 108 -5.19 -20.00 -13.15
C SER A 108 -5.53 -19.14 -14.37
N LEU A 109 -4.53 -18.80 -15.21
CA LEU A 109 -4.76 -18.08 -16.46
C LEU A 109 -5.53 -18.95 -17.46
N GLY A 110 -5.20 -20.23 -17.58
CA GLY A 110 -5.91 -21.18 -18.44
C GLY A 110 -7.39 -21.30 -18.05
N LEU A 111 -7.67 -21.50 -16.76
CA LEU A 111 -9.04 -21.51 -16.23
C LEU A 111 -9.78 -20.20 -16.52
N ARG A 112 -9.10 -19.06 -16.34
CA ARG A 112 -9.67 -17.75 -16.67
C ARG A 112 -10.02 -17.63 -18.15
N VAL A 113 -9.15 -18.07 -19.06
CA VAL A 113 -9.41 -18.05 -20.51
C VAL A 113 -10.61 -18.91 -20.85
N ILE A 114 -10.70 -20.12 -20.29
CA ILE A 114 -11.80 -21.05 -20.52
C ILE A 114 -13.14 -20.44 -20.04
N VAL A 115 -13.17 -19.87 -18.84
CA VAL A 115 -14.41 -19.36 -18.23
C VAL A 115 -14.83 -18.00 -18.80
N THR A 116 -13.86 -17.09 -19.01
CA THR A 116 -14.15 -15.71 -19.40
C THR A 116 -13.94 -15.42 -20.89
N GLY A 117 -13.42 -16.39 -21.66
CA GLY A 117 -13.16 -16.24 -23.09
C GLY A 117 -12.01 -15.26 -23.41
N GLY A 118 -11.08 -15.03 -22.49
CA GLY A 118 -9.91 -14.17 -22.72
C GLY A 118 -8.96 -14.10 -21.53
N VAL A 119 -7.69 -13.78 -21.79
CA VAL A 119 -6.66 -13.59 -20.75
C VAL A 119 -6.85 -12.25 -20.04
N PHE A 120 -7.07 -11.20 -20.83
CA PHE A 120 -7.19 -9.83 -20.37
C PHE A 120 -8.44 -9.21 -20.98
N ARG A 121 -9.46 -8.98 -20.17
CA ARG A 121 -10.58 -8.11 -20.52
C ARG A 121 -10.43 -6.85 -19.69
N PRO A 122 -9.86 -5.77 -20.24
CA PRO A 122 -9.73 -4.53 -19.50
C PRO A 122 -11.14 -4.03 -19.16
N SER A 123 -11.51 -4.13 -17.89
CA SER A 123 -12.62 -3.38 -17.35
C SER A 123 -12.28 -1.90 -17.51
N ALA A 124 -13.22 -1.08 -17.98
CA ALA A 124 -12.99 0.36 -18.06
C ALA A 124 -12.68 0.90 -16.66
N ILE A 125 -11.43 1.30 -16.43
CA ILE A 125 -11.00 1.92 -15.18
C ILE A 125 -11.60 3.32 -15.16
N THR A 126 -12.48 3.58 -14.21
CA THR A 126 -13.07 4.91 -14.05
C THR A 126 -12.05 5.86 -13.41
N SER A 127 -12.13 7.15 -13.75
CA SER A 127 -11.28 8.17 -13.13
C SER A 127 -11.55 8.36 -11.64
N VAL A 128 -12.78 8.05 -11.22
CA VAL A 128 -13.21 8.10 -9.83
C VAL A 128 -12.41 7.10 -9.00
N ASP A 129 -12.27 5.85 -9.49
CA ASP A 129 -11.57 4.79 -8.77
C ASP A 129 -10.05 4.92 -8.87
N ASN A 130 -9.55 5.29 -10.06
CA ASN A 130 -8.12 5.49 -10.29
C ASN A 130 -7.86 6.72 -11.16
N PRO A 131 -7.62 7.89 -10.56
CA PRO A 131 -7.35 9.12 -11.30
C PRO A 131 -6.03 9.09 -12.08
N LEU A 132 -5.16 8.09 -11.89
CA LEU A 132 -3.96 7.90 -12.71
C LEU A 132 -4.29 7.65 -14.19
N VAL A 133 -5.52 7.20 -14.50
CA VAL A 133 -5.98 7.01 -15.88
C VAL A 133 -5.96 8.32 -16.68
N LEU A 134 -6.20 9.46 -16.01
CA LEU A 134 -6.23 10.79 -16.59
C LEU A 134 -4.83 11.33 -16.93
N LEU A 135 -3.78 10.76 -16.35
CA LEU A 135 -2.42 11.22 -16.57
C LEU A 135 -1.86 10.68 -17.89
N PRO A 136 -0.97 11.44 -18.58
CA PRO A 136 -0.21 10.93 -19.72
C PRO A 136 0.59 9.69 -19.35
N THR A 137 0.71 8.73 -20.27
CA THR A 137 1.38 7.45 -20.04
C THR A 137 2.82 7.62 -19.52
N SER A 138 3.54 8.65 -19.95
CA SER A 138 4.89 8.97 -19.48
C SER A 138 4.95 9.44 -18.02
N TRP A 139 3.86 10.03 -17.52
CA TRP A 139 3.80 10.62 -16.18
C TRP A 139 3.20 9.67 -15.14
N ARG A 140 2.40 8.68 -15.57
CA ARG A 140 1.78 7.68 -14.69
C ARG A 140 2.78 6.99 -13.75
N PRO A 141 3.98 6.53 -14.17
CA PRO A 141 4.92 5.89 -13.27
C PRO A 141 5.43 6.82 -12.17
N VAL A 142 5.58 8.11 -12.45
CA VAL A 142 6.02 9.11 -11.46
C VAL A 142 4.95 9.31 -10.39
N ALA A 143 3.69 9.44 -10.82
CA ALA A 143 2.56 9.54 -9.90
C ALA A 143 2.35 8.24 -9.10
N ALA A 144 2.47 7.07 -9.74
CA ALA A 144 2.40 5.77 -9.08
C ALA A 144 3.53 5.57 -8.05
N LEU A 145 4.77 5.99 -8.36
CA LEU A 145 5.89 5.96 -7.41
C LEU A 145 5.61 6.82 -6.18
N SER A 146 4.92 7.96 -6.33
CA SER A 146 4.54 8.83 -5.19
C SER A 146 3.67 8.12 -4.14
N LEU A 147 2.98 7.03 -4.52
CA LEU A 147 2.18 6.22 -3.61
C LEU A 147 3.04 5.42 -2.61
N LEU A 148 4.30 5.13 -2.94
CA LEU A 148 5.20 4.37 -2.07
C LEU A 148 5.37 5.06 -0.71
N ALA A 149 5.67 6.36 -0.70
CA ALA A 149 5.80 7.12 0.54
C ALA A 149 4.51 7.11 1.36
N ARG A 150 3.34 7.09 0.71
CA ARG A 150 2.03 7.04 1.38
C ARG A 150 1.81 5.68 2.03
N TYR A 151 2.08 4.60 1.31
CA TYR A 151 1.99 3.25 1.87
C TYR A 151 2.97 3.04 3.05
N ILE A 152 4.22 3.47 2.91
CA ILE A 152 5.21 3.38 3.99
C ILE A 152 4.81 4.24 5.19
N LYS A 153 4.27 5.45 4.96
CA LYS A 153 3.71 6.28 6.03
C LYS A 153 2.58 5.56 6.76
N LEU A 154 1.64 4.93 6.05
CA LEU A 154 0.54 4.19 6.68
C LEU A 154 1.01 2.94 7.42
N TYR A 155 2.05 2.27 6.93
CA TYR A 155 2.64 1.11 7.58
C TYR A 155 3.16 1.45 8.99
N PHE A 156 3.95 2.52 9.11
CA PHE A 156 4.52 2.95 10.40
C PHE A 156 3.59 3.83 11.24
N TRP A 157 2.75 4.64 10.59
CA TRP A 157 1.87 5.61 11.23
C TRP A 157 0.45 5.59 10.63
N PRO A 158 -0.35 4.56 10.97
CA PRO A 158 -1.71 4.38 10.46
C PRO A 158 -2.71 5.30 11.18
N ALA A 159 -2.48 6.62 11.15
CA ALA A 159 -3.35 7.60 11.79
C ALA A 159 -4.61 7.87 10.97
N CYS A 160 -4.44 8.00 9.64
CA CYS A 160 -5.49 8.33 8.69
C CYS A 160 -5.73 7.09 7.84
N LEU A 161 -6.88 6.44 7.99
CA LEU A 161 -7.20 5.19 7.31
C LEU A 161 -8.51 5.37 6.52
N ALA A 162 -8.55 4.84 5.30
CA ALA A 162 -9.66 4.82 4.37
C ALA A 162 -9.61 3.51 3.55
N SER A 163 -10.78 2.96 3.25
CA SER A 163 -10.92 1.70 2.50
C SER A 163 -10.27 1.79 1.11
N ASP A 164 -10.70 2.78 0.33
CA ASP A 164 -10.14 3.12 -0.97
C ASP A 164 -9.78 4.61 -1.01
N TYR A 165 -8.58 4.91 -1.54
CA TYR A 165 -8.11 6.27 -1.77
C TYR A 165 -8.32 6.59 -3.25
N SER A 166 -9.51 7.09 -3.56
CA SER A 166 -9.98 7.45 -4.91
C SER A 166 -9.75 8.94 -5.22
N GLU A 167 -10.30 9.42 -6.33
CA GLU A 167 -10.20 10.82 -6.76
C GLU A 167 -10.50 11.82 -5.62
N GLY A 168 -9.68 12.86 -5.50
CA GLY A 168 -9.81 13.88 -4.46
C GLY A 168 -9.22 13.52 -3.10
N SER A 169 -8.73 12.28 -2.90
CA SER A 169 -8.12 11.87 -1.63
C SER A 169 -6.83 12.61 -1.29
N PHE A 170 -6.01 12.84 -2.33
CA PHE A 170 -4.84 13.68 -2.26
C PHE A 170 -4.47 14.14 -3.68
N PRO A 171 -3.81 15.29 -3.81
CA PRO A 171 -3.42 15.80 -5.11
C PRO A 171 -2.38 14.88 -5.74
N LEU A 172 -2.56 14.62 -7.03
CA LEU A 172 -1.56 13.95 -7.85
C LEU A 172 -0.39 14.91 -8.11
N PRO A 173 0.86 14.43 -8.04
CA PRO A 173 2.01 15.27 -8.33
C PRO A 173 2.07 15.54 -9.84
N PHE A 174 2.31 16.80 -10.22
CA PHE A 174 2.56 17.23 -11.61
C PHE A 174 3.99 17.72 -11.82
N SER A 175 4.87 17.52 -10.84
CA SER A 175 6.28 17.88 -10.91
C SER A 175 7.15 16.81 -10.24
N ILE A 176 8.34 16.56 -10.80
CA ILE A 176 9.33 15.63 -10.23
C ILE A 176 9.88 16.19 -8.91
N LEU A 177 9.87 17.51 -8.76
CA LEU A 177 10.29 18.22 -7.56
C LEU A 177 9.20 18.29 -6.48
N ASP A 178 8.06 17.63 -6.69
CA ASP A 178 7.06 17.48 -5.62
C ASP A 178 7.72 16.74 -4.44
N PRO A 179 7.65 17.28 -3.21
CA PRO A 179 8.23 16.64 -2.03
C PRO A 179 7.80 15.19 -1.85
N VAL A 180 6.57 14.82 -2.21
CA VAL A 180 6.09 13.44 -2.09
C VAL A 180 6.79 12.53 -3.09
N VAL A 181 7.01 13.00 -4.32
CA VAL A 181 7.77 12.25 -5.34
C VAL A 181 9.21 12.07 -4.91
N LEU A 182 9.86 13.13 -4.44
CA LEU A 182 11.25 13.07 -3.95
C LEU A 182 11.39 12.13 -2.76
N VAL A 183 10.48 12.20 -1.78
CA VAL A 183 10.49 11.28 -0.63
C VAL A 183 10.28 9.84 -1.08
N SER A 184 9.35 9.58 -2.00
CA SER A 184 9.16 8.24 -2.58
C SER A 184 10.40 7.74 -3.30
N LEU A 185 11.08 8.59 -4.07
CA LEU A 185 12.30 8.21 -4.78
C LEU A 185 13.43 7.89 -3.80
N CYS A 186 13.64 8.73 -2.78
CA CYS A 186 14.60 8.47 -1.71
C CYS A 186 14.28 7.18 -0.95
N LEU A 187 13.00 6.90 -0.68
CA LEU A 187 12.57 5.65 -0.04
C LEU A 187 12.84 4.43 -0.94
N ALA A 188 12.49 4.50 -2.22
CA ALA A 188 12.76 3.42 -3.17
C ALA A 188 14.26 3.12 -3.26
N LEU A 189 15.09 4.17 -3.38
CA LEU A 189 16.54 4.05 -3.39
C LEU A 189 17.07 3.49 -2.06
N GLY A 190 16.58 3.98 -0.93
CA GLY A 190 16.97 3.50 0.41
C GLY A 190 16.65 2.03 0.61
N LEU A 191 15.48 1.57 0.16
CA LEU A 191 15.08 0.15 0.21
C LEU A 191 15.96 -0.71 -0.69
N ALA A 192 16.29 -0.24 -1.90
CA ALA A 192 17.19 -0.93 -2.81
C ALA A 192 18.61 -1.04 -2.22
N LEU A 193 19.15 0.06 -1.69
CA LEU A 193 20.46 0.07 -1.03
C LEU A 193 20.47 -0.84 0.21
N ALA A 194 19.42 -0.83 1.02
CA ALA A 194 19.28 -1.73 2.16
C ALA A 194 19.25 -3.20 1.74
N PHE A 195 18.61 -3.52 0.61
CA PHE A 195 18.62 -4.87 0.02
C PHE A 195 20.04 -5.28 -0.36
N PHE A 196 20.74 -4.49 -1.18
CA PHE A 196 22.10 -4.83 -1.61
C PHE A 196 23.09 -4.90 -0.43
N TRP A 197 22.98 -3.97 0.51
CA TRP A 197 23.80 -3.97 1.73
C TRP A 197 23.56 -5.22 2.59
N SER A 198 22.30 -5.56 2.85
CA SER A 198 21.96 -6.73 3.67
C SER A 198 22.37 -8.04 2.98
N PHE A 199 22.19 -8.12 1.66
CA PHE A 199 22.64 -9.26 0.88
C PHE A 199 24.16 -9.43 0.92
N ALA A 200 24.91 -8.33 0.74
CA ALA A 200 26.37 -8.32 0.78
C ALA A 200 26.94 -8.62 2.19
N ARG A 201 26.24 -8.21 3.25
CA ARG A 201 26.62 -8.46 4.65
C ARG A 201 26.21 -9.84 5.17
N GLY A 202 25.49 -10.63 4.37
CA GLY A 202 24.96 -11.93 4.80
C GLY A 202 23.74 -11.83 5.72
N GLU A 203 23.12 -10.66 5.84
CA GLU A 203 21.87 -10.43 6.58
C GLU A 203 20.66 -10.84 5.71
N ARG A 204 20.68 -12.12 5.33
CA ARG A 204 19.79 -12.76 4.36
C ARG A 204 18.31 -12.59 4.67
N THR A 205 17.91 -12.65 5.95
CA THR A 205 16.51 -12.43 6.35
C THR A 205 16.00 -11.03 5.97
N ILE A 206 16.84 -10.00 6.10
CA ILE A 206 16.49 -8.63 5.70
C ILE A 206 16.37 -8.56 4.18
N ALA A 207 17.35 -9.11 3.46
CA ALA A 207 17.34 -9.15 2.00
C ALA A 207 16.10 -9.88 1.44
N PHE A 208 15.72 -11.02 2.04
CA PHE A 208 14.54 -11.80 1.66
C PHE A 208 13.24 -11.02 1.90
N GLY A 209 13.12 -10.36 3.06
CA GLY A 209 11.96 -9.51 3.36
C GLY A 209 11.83 -8.33 2.39
N LEU A 210 12.93 -7.63 2.10
CA LEU A 210 12.94 -6.51 1.14
C LEU A 210 12.63 -6.96 -0.29
N ALA A 211 13.18 -8.10 -0.72
CA ALA A 211 12.86 -8.69 -2.03
C ALA A 211 11.39 -9.11 -2.12
N SER A 212 10.85 -9.69 -1.05
CA SER A 212 9.44 -10.08 -0.97
C SER A 212 8.51 -8.88 -0.99
N PHE A 213 8.88 -7.80 -0.28
CA PHE A 213 8.17 -6.52 -0.34
C PHE A 213 8.17 -5.97 -1.77
N ALA A 214 9.33 -5.88 -2.42
CA ALA A 214 9.43 -5.36 -3.77
C ALA A 214 8.62 -6.20 -4.78
N ALA A 215 8.71 -7.52 -4.68
CA ALA A 215 7.95 -8.46 -5.51
C ALA A 215 6.43 -8.27 -5.38
N ALA A 216 5.94 -8.16 -4.14
CA ALA A 216 4.52 -7.96 -3.88
C ALA A 216 4.05 -6.54 -4.24
N TYR A 217 4.83 -5.51 -3.90
CA TYR A 217 4.46 -4.12 -4.13
C TYR A 217 4.45 -3.78 -5.62
N CYS A 218 5.37 -4.34 -6.40
CA CYS A 218 5.41 -4.19 -7.86
C CYS A 218 4.03 -4.46 -8.49
N LEU A 219 3.36 -5.53 -8.03
CA LEU A 219 2.05 -5.95 -8.54
C LEU A 219 0.90 -5.04 -8.14
N THR A 220 1.01 -4.30 -7.02
CA THR A 220 -0.05 -3.41 -6.50
C THR A 220 0.25 -1.92 -6.62
N SER A 221 1.41 -1.57 -7.20
CA SER A 221 1.96 -0.21 -7.23
C SER A 221 1.39 0.71 -8.32
N ASN A 222 0.59 0.21 -9.26
CA ASN A 222 0.21 0.93 -10.48
C ASN A 222 1.40 1.37 -11.38
N LEU A 223 2.63 0.89 -11.13
CA LEU A 223 3.83 1.31 -11.88
C LEU A 223 3.87 0.73 -13.31
N PHE A 224 3.60 -0.56 -13.45
CA PHE A 224 3.69 -1.28 -14.72
C PHE A 224 2.32 -1.46 -15.39
N ILE A 225 1.32 -1.75 -14.57
CA ILE A 225 -0.05 -2.02 -15.01
C ILE A 225 -0.97 -1.21 -14.10
N LEU A 226 -1.86 -0.43 -14.71
CA LEU A 226 -2.93 0.26 -13.98
C LEU A 226 -3.93 -0.76 -13.44
N ILE A 227 -4.26 -0.61 -12.18
CA ILE A 227 -5.20 -1.45 -11.44
C ILE A 227 -6.48 -0.62 -11.25
N GLY A 228 -7.60 -1.29 -10.97
CA GLY A 228 -8.90 -0.64 -10.77
C GLY A 228 -8.99 0.31 -9.56
N THR A 229 -7.91 0.54 -8.80
CA THR A 229 -7.85 1.53 -7.72
C THR A 229 -6.46 2.16 -7.66
N MET A 230 -6.40 3.45 -7.35
CA MET A 230 -5.13 4.16 -7.18
C MET A 230 -4.36 3.63 -5.96
N MET A 231 -5.03 3.54 -4.81
CA MET A 231 -4.41 3.10 -3.55
C MET A 231 -5.50 2.57 -2.63
N ALA A 232 -5.26 1.42 -2.00
CA ALA A 232 -6.20 0.83 -1.06
C ALA A 232 -5.46 0.10 0.06
N GLU A 233 -6.03 0.10 1.26
CA GLU A 233 -5.45 -0.57 2.43
C GLU A 233 -5.27 -2.07 2.17
N ARG A 234 -6.31 -2.73 1.64
CA ARG A 234 -6.32 -4.16 1.32
C ARG A 234 -5.24 -4.60 0.33
N LEU A 235 -4.79 -3.74 -0.60
CA LEU A 235 -3.76 -4.09 -1.58
C LEU A 235 -2.36 -4.20 -0.96
N PHE A 236 -2.18 -3.67 0.24
CA PHE A 236 -0.87 -3.60 0.89
C PHE A 236 -0.60 -4.77 1.82
N PHE A 237 -1.46 -5.80 1.86
CA PHE A 237 -1.30 -6.95 2.77
C PHE A 237 -0.01 -7.76 2.51
N LEU A 238 0.19 -8.24 1.28
CA LEU A 238 1.36 -9.03 0.91
C LEU A 238 2.66 -8.21 0.94
N PRO A 239 2.68 -6.94 0.47
CA PRO A 239 3.81 -6.03 0.71
C PRO A 239 4.12 -5.83 2.20
N CYS A 240 3.09 -5.62 3.04
CA CYS A 240 3.27 -5.49 4.51
C CYS A 240 4.01 -6.69 5.08
N TRP A 241 3.67 -7.90 4.65
CA TRP A 241 4.34 -9.12 5.11
C TRP A 241 5.84 -9.13 4.75
N GLY A 242 6.22 -8.71 3.54
CA GLY A 242 7.63 -8.57 3.18
C GLY A 242 8.36 -7.56 4.08
N LEU A 243 7.75 -6.40 4.34
CA LEU A 243 8.30 -5.39 5.25
C LEU A 243 8.41 -5.88 6.69
N THR A 244 7.44 -6.67 7.19
CA THR A 244 7.52 -7.21 8.55
C THR A 244 8.66 -8.22 8.69
N VAL A 245 8.91 -9.05 7.67
CA VAL A 245 10.08 -9.95 7.63
C VAL A 245 11.38 -9.16 7.64
N ALA A 246 11.49 -8.10 6.82
CA ALA A 246 12.67 -7.24 6.81
C ALA A 246 12.89 -6.52 8.14
N LEU A 247 11.82 -6.03 8.77
CA LEU A 247 11.85 -5.38 10.07
C LEU A 247 12.26 -6.37 11.17
N ALA A 248 11.74 -7.60 11.16
CA ALA A 248 12.12 -8.66 12.09
C ALA A 248 13.60 -9.04 11.96
N GLY A 249 14.12 -9.15 10.74
CA GLY A 249 15.55 -9.36 10.51
C GLY A 249 16.39 -8.18 11.03
N SER A 250 15.93 -6.96 10.83
CA SER A 250 16.63 -5.73 11.26
C SER A 250 16.66 -5.60 12.78
N THR A 251 15.55 -5.91 13.47
CA THR A 251 15.49 -5.91 14.93
C THR A 251 16.35 -7.02 15.52
N ALA A 252 16.34 -8.23 14.95
CA ALA A 252 17.22 -9.31 15.38
C ALA A 252 18.71 -8.93 15.23
N LEU A 253 19.08 -8.29 14.12
CA LEU A 253 20.43 -7.78 13.91
C LEU A 253 20.80 -6.71 14.95
N ALA A 254 19.91 -5.74 15.20
CA ALA A 254 20.12 -4.69 16.19
C ALA A 254 20.33 -5.28 17.59
N VAL A 255 19.50 -6.24 18.00
CA VAL A 255 19.63 -6.94 19.29
C VAL A 255 20.97 -7.67 19.39
N ARG A 256 21.39 -8.39 18.35
CA ARG A 256 22.70 -9.08 18.32
C ARG A 256 23.87 -8.11 18.49
N ARG A 257 23.83 -6.95 17.84
CA ARG A 257 24.86 -5.91 17.95
C ARG A 257 24.87 -5.24 19.32
N MET A 258 23.70 -5.03 19.92
CA MET A 258 23.57 -4.39 21.23
C MET A 258 23.79 -5.34 22.42
N ALA A 259 23.71 -6.66 22.22
CA ALA A 259 23.82 -7.65 23.29
C ALA A 259 25.16 -7.61 24.05
N GLY A 260 26.24 -7.13 23.41
CA GLY A 260 27.54 -6.91 24.04
C GLY A 260 27.74 -5.52 24.66
N LEU A 261 26.85 -4.57 24.39
CA LEU A 261 26.98 -3.16 24.81
C LEU A 261 26.07 -2.81 25.99
N LEU A 262 24.96 -3.53 26.17
CA LEU A 262 23.94 -3.22 27.18
C LEU A 262 23.94 -4.23 28.35
N PRO A 263 23.87 -3.75 29.61
CA PRO A 263 23.60 -4.60 30.75
C PRO A 263 22.24 -5.31 30.60
N VAL A 264 22.03 -6.42 31.31
CA VAL A 264 20.83 -7.28 31.20
C VAL A 264 19.51 -6.49 31.38
N ARG A 265 19.50 -5.47 32.26
CA ARG A 265 18.38 -4.54 32.42
C ARG A 265 18.11 -3.69 31.17
N GLY A 266 19.15 -3.21 30.50
CA GLY A 266 19.05 -2.47 29.24
C GLY A 266 18.52 -3.33 28.08
N ARG A 267 18.88 -4.62 28.05
CA ARG A 267 18.30 -5.58 27.08
C ARG A 267 16.80 -5.79 27.30
N ARG A 268 16.33 -5.96 28.54
CA ARG A 268 14.89 -6.05 28.84
C ARG A 268 14.14 -4.76 28.48
N ALA A 269 14.71 -3.60 28.76
CA ALA A 269 14.14 -2.32 28.38
C ALA A 269 14.07 -2.15 26.84
N SER A 270 15.08 -2.61 26.09
CA SER A 270 15.06 -2.57 24.62
C SER A 270 13.98 -3.46 24.00
N ALA A 271 13.59 -4.55 24.67
CA ALA A 271 12.48 -5.41 24.24
C ALA A 271 11.11 -4.82 24.59
N ALA A 272 11.03 -3.92 25.59
CA ALA A 272 9.79 -3.25 25.96
C ALA A 272 9.31 -2.27 24.87
N ILE A 273 10.23 -1.56 24.21
CA ILE A 273 9.90 -0.59 23.15
C ILE A 273 9.09 -1.22 21.99
N PRO A 274 9.54 -2.30 21.32
CA PRO A 274 8.76 -2.91 20.24
C PRO A 274 7.43 -3.48 20.77
N LEU A 275 7.39 -4.00 22.00
CA LEU A 275 6.15 -4.45 22.61
C LEU A 275 5.15 -3.29 22.80
N THR A 276 5.60 -2.14 23.31
CA THR A 276 4.75 -0.95 23.45
C THR A 276 4.23 -0.45 22.11
N ILE A 277 5.08 -0.45 21.07
CA ILE A 277 4.66 -0.10 19.70
C ILE A 277 3.60 -1.08 19.20
N LEU A 278 3.81 -2.39 19.39
CA LEU A 278 2.83 -3.42 19.00
C LEU A 278 1.50 -3.27 19.74
N LEU A 279 1.52 -2.99 21.05
CA LEU A 279 0.31 -2.72 21.83
C LEU A 279 -0.41 -1.47 21.34
N GLY A 280 0.31 -0.39 21.03
CA GLY A 280 -0.26 0.83 20.44
C GLY A 280 -0.90 0.59 19.07
N LEU A 281 -0.24 -0.18 18.21
CA LEU A 281 -0.80 -0.60 16.91
C LEU A 281 -2.00 -1.56 17.11
N GLY A 282 -1.97 -2.43 18.12
CA GLY A 282 -3.09 -3.28 18.50
C GLY A 282 -4.31 -2.46 18.90
N ALA A 283 -4.13 -1.49 19.80
CA ALA A 283 -5.17 -0.56 20.23
C ALA A 283 -5.71 0.27 19.05
N ARG A 284 -4.84 0.74 18.14
CA ARG A 284 -5.26 1.45 16.92
C ARG A 284 -6.11 0.57 16.00
N THR A 285 -5.78 -0.71 15.89
CA THR A 285 -6.55 -1.70 15.11
C THR A 285 -7.90 -1.94 15.75
N TRP A 286 -7.95 -2.14 17.08
CA TRP A 286 -9.20 -2.28 17.82
C TRP A 286 -10.14 -1.08 17.63
N ALA A 287 -9.61 0.14 17.75
CA ALA A 287 -10.37 1.36 17.50
C ALA A 287 -10.91 1.42 16.06
N ARG A 288 -10.10 1.00 15.07
CA ARG A 288 -10.49 1.00 13.65
C ARG A 288 -11.59 -0.02 13.34
N ILE A 289 -11.61 -1.17 14.01
CA ILE A 289 -12.70 -2.16 13.85
C ILE A 289 -14.06 -1.53 14.20
N GLY A 290 -14.09 -0.59 15.15
CA GLY A 290 -15.29 0.17 15.48
C GLY A 290 -15.85 0.99 14.31
N ASP A 291 -15.00 1.48 13.40
CA ASP A 291 -15.43 2.25 12.23
C ASP A 291 -16.22 1.38 11.23
N TRP A 292 -16.01 0.07 11.23
CA TRP A 292 -16.65 -0.90 10.32
C TRP A 292 -18.01 -1.41 10.80
N LYS A 293 -18.53 -0.90 11.91
CA LYS A 293 -19.82 -1.34 12.46
C LYS A 293 -21.03 -0.90 11.64
N ASP A 294 -20.96 0.27 11.02
CA ASP A 294 -22.03 0.89 10.24
C ASP A 294 -21.44 1.81 9.17
N ASP A 295 -22.08 1.86 8.00
CA ASP A 295 -21.62 2.65 6.85
C ASP A 295 -21.47 4.14 7.21
N GLY A 296 -22.38 4.66 8.03
CA GLY A 296 -22.33 6.05 8.48
C GLY A 296 -21.13 6.33 9.40
N MET A 297 -20.65 5.36 10.18
CA MET A 297 -19.42 5.52 10.96
C MET A 297 -18.18 5.49 10.07
N LEU A 298 -18.15 4.57 9.11
CA LEU A 298 -17.05 4.44 8.15
C LEU A 298 -16.89 5.71 7.32
N ILE A 299 -17.96 6.18 6.68
CA ILE A 299 -17.96 7.41 5.85
C ILE A 299 -17.49 8.61 6.67
N ARG A 300 -17.96 8.76 7.92
CA ARG A 300 -17.51 9.85 8.81
C ARG A 300 -16.03 9.74 9.16
N ALA A 301 -15.51 8.53 9.39
CA ALA A 301 -14.10 8.31 9.67
C ALA A 301 -13.22 8.65 8.46
N GLU A 302 -13.63 8.24 7.27
CA GLU A 302 -12.94 8.52 6.00
C GLU A 302 -12.99 10.01 5.66
N ALA A 303 -14.14 10.66 5.78
CA ALA A 303 -14.28 12.09 5.56
C ALA A 303 -13.35 12.91 6.49
N ARG A 304 -13.25 12.55 7.78
CA ARG A 304 -12.29 13.19 8.70
C ARG A 304 -10.85 13.01 8.23
N CYS A 305 -10.51 11.84 7.72
CA CYS A 305 -9.18 11.54 7.21
C CYS A 305 -8.86 12.39 5.96
N LEU A 306 -9.74 12.39 4.97
CA LEU A 306 -9.59 13.14 3.71
C LEU A 306 -9.51 14.65 3.97
N ILE A 307 -10.36 15.19 4.85
CA ILE A 307 -10.32 16.60 5.25
C ILE A 307 -8.97 16.94 5.91
N ARG A 308 -8.43 16.04 6.74
CA ARG A 308 -7.14 16.27 7.42
C ARG A 308 -5.99 16.32 6.41
N GLU A 309 -5.94 15.38 5.47
CA GLU A 309 -4.94 15.37 4.40
C GLU A 309 -5.10 16.58 3.47
N GLY A 310 -6.33 16.95 3.12
CA GLY A 310 -6.64 18.16 2.34
C GLY A 310 -6.20 19.46 3.02
N ARG A 311 -6.49 19.64 4.33
CA ARG A 311 -5.99 20.79 5.11
C ARG A 311 -4.47 20.79 5.22
N ALA A 312 -3.85 19.63 5.43
CA ALA A 312 -2.39 19.53 5.49
C ALA A 312 -1.73 19.88 4.15
N HIS A 313 -2.40 19.62 3.03
CA HIS A 313 -1.96 20.05 1.71
C HIS A 313 -2.14 21.56 1.50
N ALA A 314 -3.33 22.10 1.79
CA ALA A 314 -3.60 23.54 1.67
C ALA A 314 -2.62 24.38 2.52
N ALA A 315 -2.31 23.93 3.74
CA ALA A 315 -1.32 24.58 4.60
C ALA A 315 0.09 24.59 3.97
N ARG A 316 0.49 23.56 3.21
CA ARG A 316 1.79 23.55 2.52
C ARG A 316 1.82 24.53 1.34
N LEU A 317 0.72 24.63 0.59
CA LEU A 317 0.62 25.58 -0.52
C LEU A 317 0.69 27.03 -0.02
N CYS A 318 0.01 27.36 1.08
CA CYS A 318 0.07 28.68 1.70
C CYS A 318 1.44 29.01 2.32
N ARG A 319 2.28 28.00 2.58
CA ARG A 319 3.61 28.17 3.19
C ARG A 319 4.75 28.30 2.17
N LYS A 320 4.52 27.95 0.89
CA LYS A 320 5.41 28.41 -0.18
C LYS A 320 5.28 29.94 -0.23
N PRO A 321 6.37 30.71 -0.12
CA PRO A 321 6.27 32.15 -0.30
C PRO A 321 5.66 32.37 -1.68
N ARG A 322 4.57 33.15 -1.74
CA ARG A 322 4.17 33.76 -3.00
C ARG A 322 5.43 34.46 -3.49
N ALA A 323 5.92 34.10 -4.68
CA ALA A 323 6.97 34.87 -5.31
C ALA A 323 6.54 36.36 -5.25
N ASP A 324 7.39 37.19 -4.66
CA ASP A 324 7.13 38.61 -4.49
C ASP A 324 6.65 39.22 -5.82
N PRO A 325 5.55 39.98 -5.86
CA PRO A 325 5.21 40.79 -7.04
C PRO A 325 6.15 42.00 -7.22
N HIS A 326 7.14 42.17 -6.35
CA HIS A 326 7.96 43.37 -6.27
C HIS A 326 9.45 43.07 -6.49
N GLY A 327 9.84 42.96 -7.76
CA GLY A 327 11.20 43.32 -8.20
C GLY A 327 11.23 44.81 -8.58
N PRO A 328 12.30 45.58 -8.28
CA PRO A 328 12.33 47.02 -8.52
C PRO A 328 12.66 47.30 -10.00
N GLY A 329 11.78 47.98 -10.74
CA GLY A 329 12.07 48.34 -12.13
C GLY A 329 10.97 48.96 -12.98
N ARG A 330 10.52 50.17 -12.61
CA ARG A 330 9.86 51.24 -13.42
C ARG A 330 8.42 51.04 -13.99
N PRO A 331 7.65 52.14 -14.16
CA PRO A 331 6.21 52.09 -14.40
C PRO A 331 5.86 52.17 -15.89
N VAL A 332 4.86 51.40 -16.32
CA VAL A 332 4.09 51.71 -17.53
C VAL A 332 2.61 51.50 -17.21
N ALA A 333 1.83 52.51 -17.56
CA ALA A 333 0.43 52.67 -17.26
C ALA A 333 -0.50 51.72 -18.04
N ALA A 334 -1.71 51.58 -17.48
CA ALA A 334 -2.98 51.30 -18.15
C ALA A 334 -3.18 49.91 -18.79
N LEU A 335 -3.98 49.07 -18.12
CA LEU A 335 -5.30 48.65 -18.63
C LEU A 335 -6.09 47.99 -17.49
N GLN A 336 -7.17 48.66 -17.08
CA GLN A 336 -8.25 48.08 -16.29
C GLN A 336 -8.90 46.95 -17.10
N GLU A 337 -9.07 45.78 -16.50
CA GLU A 337 -10.38 45.10 -16.48
C GLU A 337 -10.39 43.85 -15.57
N ASN A 338 -11.22 43.95 -14.53
CA ASN A 338 -12.03 42.91 -13.91
C ASN A 338 -11.60 41.43 -14.01
N ARG A 339 -11.21 40.85 -12.86
CA ARG A 339 -11.89 39.69 -12.21
C ARG A 339 -11.13 39.24 -10.97
N THR A 340 -11.68 39.54 -9.79
CA THR A 340 -11.31 38.91 -8.51
C THR A 340 -12.19 37.71 -8.22
N PRO A 341 -11.66 36.53 -7.85
CA PRO A 341 -12.38 35.54 -7.07
C PRO A 341 -12.10 35.68 -5.57
N GLY A 342 -13.19 35.92 -4.83
CA GLY A 342 -13.45 35.73 -3.40
C GLY A 342 -12.30 35.38 -2.45
N GLY A 343 -11.87 36.37 -1.68
CA GLY A 343 -11.13 36.19 -0.43
C GLY A 343 -12.06 35.85 0.74
N CYS A 344 -11.56 34.96 1.61
CA CYS A 344 -12.16 34.62 2.90
C CYS A 344 -12.37 35.88 3.76
N VAL A 345 -13.62 36.13 4.18
CA VAL A 345 -13.91 37.04 5.30
C VAL A 345 -15.00 36.41 6.15
N GLY A 346 -14.62 36.01 7.37
CA GLY A 346 -15.58 35.73 8.43
C GLY A 346 -16.31 37.02 8.80
N ARG A 347 -17.65 36.96 8.89
CA ARG A 347 -18.44 38.01 9.50
C ARG A 347 -19.32 37.43 10.60
N ARG A 348 -19.15 38.07 11.76
CA ARG A 348 -19.97 37.97 12.96
C ARG A 348 -21.43 38.26 12.62
N LEU A 349 -22.34 37.47 13.18
CA LEU A 349 -23.76 37.76 13.27
C LEU A 349 -24.00 39.01 14.14
N PRO A 350 -24.96 39.88 13.79
CA PRO A 350 -25.70 40.66 14.76
C PRO A 350 -27.12 40.10 14.94
N ARG A 351 -27.50 39.97 16.22
CA ARG A 351 -28.89 39.89 16.69
C ARG A 351 -29.57 41.24 16.45
N ASP A 352 -30.82 41.26 15.97
CA ASP A 352 -32.02 41.53 16.79
C ASP A 352 -33.26 41.92 15.95
N ARG A 353 -34.39 41.31 16.38
CA ARG A 353 -35.76 41.82 16.56
C ARG A 353 -36.62 42.41 15.40
N GLU A 354 -37.81 41.80 15.34
CA GLU A 354 -39.16 42.39 15.21
C GLU A 354 -39.70 42.89 13.86
N ARG A 355 -40.70 42.17 13.32
CA ARG A 355 -42.13 42.59 13.17
C ARG A 355 -42.88 41.57 12.29
N ARG A 356 -43.82 40.81 12.87
CA ARG A 356 -45.29 40.95 12.78
C ARG A 356 -45.89 40.73 11.37
N GLU A 357 -46.57 39.58 11.27
CA GLU A 357 -47.70 39.10 10.43
C GLU A 357 -48.64 40.20 9.83
N PRO A 358 -49.45 39.90 8.78
CA PRO A 358 -50.58 38.97 8.95
C PRO A 358 -50.97 38.04 7.78
N ARG A 359 -51.57 36.93 8.21
CA ARG A 359 -52.40 35.96 7.49
C ARG A 359 -53.47 36.60 6.60
N ARG A 360 -53.75 35.98 5.45
CA ARG A 360 -55.12 35.83 4.92
C ARG A 360 -55.37 34.41 4.43
N ARG A 361 -56.39 33.79 5.04
CA ARG A 361 -57.07 32.55 4.66
C ARG A 361 -58.11 32.81 3.56
N ARG A 362 -58.37 31.80 2.73
CA ARG A 362 -59.66 31.34 2.12
C ARG A 362 -59.28 30.03 1.39
N GLY A 363 -59.67 28.80 1.78
CA GLY A 363 -61.01 28.23 1.97
C GLY A 363 -61.34 27.37 0.73
N SER A 364 -60.91 26.09 0.66
CA SER A 364 -61.70 24.84 0.85
C SER A 364 -62.53 24.42 -0.39
N PRO A 365 -63.11 23.19 -0.47
CA PRO A 365 -62.52 21.84 -0.42
C PRO A 365 -63.03 20.94 -1.59
N CYS A 366 -62.54 19.69 -1.75
CA CYS A 366 -63.34 18.48 -2.06
C CYS A 366 -62.46 17.22 -2.33
N HIS A 367 -62.81 16.14 -1.62
CA HIS A 367 -62.35 14.73 -1.67
C HIS A 367 -63.08 13.94 -2.81
N PRO A 368 -63.07 12.59 -2.88
CA PRO A 368 -61.97 11.62 -2.97
C PRO A 368 -62.19 10.54 -4.06
N ARG A 369 -61.15 9.78 -4.42
CA ARG A 369 -61.16 8.30 -4.46
C ARG A 369 -59.74 7.77 -4.58
#